data_AF-A0A9D8RVZ0-F1
#
_entry.id   AF-A0A9D8RVZ0-F1
#
_cell.length_a   1.000
_cell.length_b   1.000
_cell.length_c   1.000
_cell.angle_alpha   90.00
_cell.angle_beta   90.00
_cell.angle_gamma   90.00
#
_symmetry.space_group_name_H-M   'P 1'
#
loop_
_entity.id
_entity.type
_entity.pdbx_description
1 polymer ?
#
loop_
_entity_poly.entity_id
_entity_poly.type
_entity_poly.pdbx_seq_one_letter_code
_entity_poly.pdbx_strand_id
1 'polypeptide(L)'
;TEGTARYLKEHGIRTRIKEKISSGSTDIYDTIRQGHIAYVINTSDVGSSDQQMDGYEIRKLAVETGTTMFTSLDTVRVLLDVLEDITITISTIDA
;
A
#
# COMPACT_ATOMS: atom_id res chain seq x y z
N THR A 1 -2.28 5.35 5.26
CA THR A 1 -2.25 6.41 6.28
C THR A 1 -3.41 7.37 6.07
N GLU A 2 -3.67 8.30 6.98
CA GLU A 2 -4.90 9.11 7.02
C GLU A 2 -5.28 9.79 5.69
N GLY A 3 -4.34 10.53 5.08
CA GLY A 3 -4.61 11.26 3.83
C GLY A 3 -5.09 10.37 2.70
N THR A 4 -4.35 9.28 2.42
CA THR A 4 -4.73 8.28 1.40
C THR A 4 -6.05 7.60 1.74
N ALA A 5 -6.27 7.25 3.01
CA ALA A 5 -7.48 6.55 3.43
C ALA A 5 -8.73 7.43 3.29
N ARG A 6 -8.62 8.74 3.55
CA ARG A 6 -9.69 9.72 3.34
C ARG A 6 -10.02 9.84 1.85
N TYR A 7 -9.00 10.07 1.02
CA TYR A 7 -9.16 10.15 -0.44
C TYR A 7 -9.88 8.91 -1.00
N LEU A 8 -9.47 7.71 -0.59
CA LEU A 8 -10.10 6.46 -1.04
C LEU A 8 -11.56 6.33 -0.57
N LYS A 9 -11.87 6.71 0.68
CA LYS A 9 -13.25 6.68 1.20
C LYS A 9 -14.18 7.63 0.46
N GLU A 10 -13.70 8.82 0.11
CA GLU A 10 -14.45 9.80 -0.68
C GLU A 10 -14.82 9.25 -2.07
N HIS A 11 -14.00 8.34 -2.62
CA HIS A 11 -14.24 7.65 -3.88
C HIS A 11 -14.95 6.29 -3.70
N GLY A 12 -15.58 6.05 -2.55
CA GLY A 12 -16.37 4.84 -2.29
C GLY A 12 -15.56 3.59 -1.94
N ILE A 13 -14.24 3.71 -1.78
CA ILE A 13 -13.36 2.58 -1.43
C ILE A 13 -13.26 2.48 0.09
N ARG A 14 -13.77 1.37 0.64
CA ARG A 14 -13.72 1.11 2.08
C ARG A 14 -12.27 0.87 2.52
N THR A 15 -11.78 1.73 3.41
CA THR A 15 -10.41 1.63 3.95
C THR A 15 -10.38 1.60 5.47
N ARG A 16 -9.32 1.01 6.03
CA ARG A 16 -8.95 1.11 7.44
C ARG A 16 -7.81 2.11 7.58
N ILE A 17 -7.99 3.10 8.44
CA ILE A 17 -6.95 4.09 8.73
C ILE A 17 -5.93 3.43 9.67
N LYS A 18 -4.66 3.62 9.35
CA LYS A 18 -3.52 3.28 10.20
C LYS A 18 -2.74 4.55 10.45
N GLU A 19 -2.44 4.80 11.72
CA GLU A 19 -1.66 5.95 12.16
C GLU A 19 -0.21 5.83 11.67
N LYS A 20 0.44 6.97 11.48
CA LYS A 20 1.84 7.02 11.03
C LYS A 20 2.78 6.67 12.19
N ILE A 21 4.01 6.27 11.86
CA ILE A 21 5.03 5.98 12.89
C ILE A 21 5.39 7.27 13.65
N SER A 22 5.44 8.41 12.96
CA SER A 22 5.63 9.74 13.55
C SER A 22 4.60 10.16 14.61
N SER A 23 3.40 9.57 14.65
CA SER A 23 2.43 9.84 15.73
C SER A 23 2.71 9.05 17.02
N GLY A 24 3.77 8.23 17.03
CA GLY A 24 4.10 7.33 18.15
C GLY A 24 3.34 6.01 18.11
N SER A 25 2.60 5.73 17.03
CA SER A 25 1.81 4.52 16.87
C SER A 25 2.66 3.32 16.40
N THR A 26 2.39 2.13 16.95
CA THR A 26 3.00 0.87 16.50
C THR A 26 2.13 0.13 15.49
N ASP A 27 0.96 0.67 15.13
CA ASP A 27 -0.07 -0.02 14.36
C ASP A 27 0.43 -0.56 13.02
N ILE A 28 1.16 0.26 12.26
CA ILE A 28 1.75 -0.15 10.97
C ILE A 28 2.81 -1.23 11.20
N TYR A 29 3.62 -1.05 12.25
CA TYR A 29 4.70 -1.95 12.60
C TYR A 29 4.21 -3.36 12.92
N ASP A 30 3.21 -3.43 13.80
CA ASP A 30 2.59 -4.67 14.24
C ASP A 30 1.85 -5.36 13.09
N THR A 31 1.13 -4.60 12.26
CA THR A 31 0.37 -5.18 11.14
C THR A 31 1.29 -5.80 10.08
N ILE A 32 2.42 -5.17 9.77
CA ILE A 32 3.40 -5.72 8.81
C ILE A 32 4.09 -6.96 9.41
N ARG A 33 4.53 -6.91 10.68
CA ARG A 33 5.20 -8.05 11.35
C ARG A 33 4.30 -9.26 11.54
N GLN A 34 3.01 -9.06 11.77
CA GLN A 34 2.03 -10.14 11.90
C GLN A 34 1.71 -10.82 10.56
N GLY A 35 2.25 -10.33 9.43
CA GLY A 35 1.97 -10.88 8.10
C GLY A 35 0.57 -10.55 7.58
N HIS A 36 -0.11 -9.56 8.18
CA HIS A 36 -1.45 -9.14 7.76
C HIS A 36 -1.45 -8.26 6.51
N ILE A 37 -0.28 -7.87 6.00
CA ILE A 37 -0.10 -7.04 4.81
C ILE A 37 0.68 -7.84 3.76
N ALA A 38 0.08 -8.03 2.59
CA ALA A 38 0.72 -8.65 1.44
C ALA A 38 1.59 -7.67 0.64
N TYR A 39 1.09 -6.43 0.47
CA TYR A 39 1.73 -5.39 -0.33
C TYR A 39 1.80 -4.06 0.41
N VAL A 40 2.95 -3.39 0.30
CA VAL A 40 3.14 -2.02 0.74
C VAL A 40 3.32 -1.13 -0.48
N ILE A 41 2.42 -0.17 -0.70
CA ILE A 41 2.58 0.86 -1.74
C ILE A 41 2.91 2.17 -1.03
N ASN A 42 4.12 2.66 -1.22
CA ASN A 42 4.60 3.91 -0.64
C ASN A 42 5.24 4.79 -1.71
N THR A 43 4.47 5.72 -2.26
CA THR A 43 4.94 6.75 -3.18
C THR A 43 5.40 7.98 -2.38
N SER A 44 6.63 8.42 -2.57
CA SER A 44 7.18 9.62 -1.93
C SER A 44 7.25 10.77 -2.91
N ASP A 45 6.79 11.96 -2.50
CA ASP A 45 6.98 13.20 -3.25
C ASP A 45 8.27 13.91 -2.80
N VAL A 46 9.00 14.51 -3.74
CA VAL A 46 10.30 15.15 -3.50
C VAL A 46 10.06 16.54 -2.89
N GLY A 47 9.73 16.58 -1.60
CA GLY A 47 9.53 17.88 -0.93
C GLY A 47 9.07 17.87 0.53
N SER A 48 8.68 16.73 1.10
CA SER A 48 8.20 16.66 2.49
C SER A 48 9.12 15.80 3.37
N SER A 49 9.93 16.47 4.20
CA SER A 49 10.89 15.83 5.13
C SER A 49 10.23 14.77 6.02
N ASP A 50 9.04 15.07 6.53
CA ASP A 50 8.35 14.18 7.47
C ASP A 50 7.82 12.92 6.78
N GLN A 51 7.40 13.02 5.51
CA GLN A 51 7.03 11.85 4.71
C GLN A 51 8.27 11.02 4.33
N GLN A 52 9.44 11.65 4.19
CA GLN A 52 10.68 10.92 3.94
C GLN A 52 11.07 10.05 5.12
N MET A 53 10.91 10.55 6.35
CA MET A 53 11.25 9.80 7.57
C MET A 53 10.28 8.64 7.83
N ASP A 54 8.97 8.91 7.85
CA ASP A 54 7.96 7.84 7.99
C ASP A 54 8.04 6.82 6.87
N GLY A 55 8.17 7.31 5.62
CA GLY A 55 8.29 6.46 4.45
C GLY A 55 9.54 5.59 4.53
N TYR A 56 10.67 6.11 5.01
CA TYR A 56 11.89 5.34 5.18
C TYR A 56 11.70 4.18 6.18
N GLU A 57 11.11 4.44 7.35
CA GLU A 57 10.88 3.41 8.37
C GLU A 57 9.92 2.33 7.89
N ILE A 58 8.83 2.70 7.20
CA ILE A 58 7.87 1.74 6.62
C ILE A 58 8.57 0.86 5.58
N ARG A 59 9.39 1.46 4.70
CA ARG A 59 10.14 0.73 3.67
C ARG A 59 11.17 -0.21 4.30
N LYS A 60 11.91 0.25 5.31
CA LYS A 60 12.87 -0.57 6.04
C LYS A 60 12.18 -1.79 6.67
N LEU A 61 11.06 -1.58 7.34
CA LEU A 61 10.30 -2.67 7.95
C LEU A 61 9.81 -3.68 6.91
N ALA A 62 9.25 -3.22 5.79
CA ALA A 62 8.76 -4.10 4.73
C ALA A 62 9.88 -5.00 4.17
N VAL A 63 11.09 -4.45 4.01
CA VAL A 63 12.27 -5.23 3.60
C VAL A 63 12.67 -6.25 4.68
N GLU A 64 12.71 -5.84 5.94
CA GLU A 64 13.07 -6.71 7.06
C GLU A 64 12.10 -7.89 7.26
N THR A 65 10.81 -7.68 6.98
CA THR A 65 9.77 -8.72 7.10
C THR A 65 9.53 -9.51 5.80
N GLY A 66 10.21 -9.16 4.71
CA GLY A 66 10.02 -9.79 3.40
C GLY A 66 8.67 -9.44 2.74
N THR A 67 8.01 -8.36 3.15
CA THR A 67 6.77 -7.89 2.54
C THR A 67 7.05 -7.19 1.21
N THR A 68 6.34 -7.57 0.14
CA THR A 68 6.53 -6.96 -1.18
C THR A 68 6.13 -5.49 -1.15
N MET A 69 6.99 -4.63 -1.71
CA MET A 69 6.81 -3.18 -1.67
C MET A 69 6.98 -2.51 -3.03
N PHE A 70 6.19 -1.47 -3.27
CA PHE A 70 6.23 -0.64 -4.47
C PHE A 70 6.39 0.83 -4.11
N THR A 71 7.26 1.52 -4.83
CA THR A 71 7.52 2.95 -4.64
C THR A 71 6.95 3.82 -5.76
N SER A 72 6.43 3.21 -6.83
CA SER A 72 5.82 3.90 -7.97
C SER A 72 4.47 3.27 -8.31
N LEU A 73 3.48 4.11 -8.59
CA LEU A 73 2.18 3.66 -9.09
C LEU A 73 2.27 3.12 -10.53
N ASP A 74 3.25 3.56 -11.32
CA ASP A 74 3.44 3.06 -12.68
C ASP A 74 3.84 1.58 -12.65
N THR A 75 4.70 1.18 -11.71
CA THR A 75 5.05 -0.22 -11.50
C THR A 75 3.86 -1.04 -11.02
N VAL A 76 3.02 -0.46 -10.15
CA VAL A 76 1.77 -1.12 -9.70
C VAL A 76 0.82 -1.31 -10.87
N ARG A 77 0.73 -0.35 -11.80
CA ARG A 77 -0.11 -0.49 -13.00
C ARG A 77 0.31 -1.66 -13.87
N VAL A 78 1.61 -1.79 -14.17
CA VAL A 78 2.12 -2.93 -14.95
C VAL A 78 1.86 -4.26 -14.23
N LEU A 79 1.99 -4.28 -12.90
CA LEU A 79 1.62 -5.46 -12.12
C LEU A 79 0.14 -5.82 -12.33
N LEU A 80 -0.77 -4.84 -12.27
CA LEU A 80 -2.20 -5.08 -12.48
C LEU A 80 -2.49 -5.61 -13.89
N ASP A 81 -1.86 -5.05 -14.92
CA ASP A 81 -2.01 -5.52 -16.31
C ASP A 81 -1.61 -7.02 -16.43
N VAL A 82 -0.48 -7.41 -15.83
CA VAL A 82 -0.04 -8.81 -15.81
C VAL A 82 -1.00 -9.69 -14.99
N LEU A 83 -1.51 -9.19 -13.86
CA LEU A 83 -2.46 -9.93 -13.03
C LEU A 83 -3.79 -10.15 -13.76
N GLU A 84 -4.26 -9.20 -14.56
CA GLU A 84 -5.45 -9.34 -15.39
C GLU A 84 -5.24 -10.39 -16.49
N ASP A 85 -4.09 -10.38 -17.17
CA ASP A 85 -3.76 -11.35 -18.22
C ASP A 85 -3.69 -12.81 -17.71
N ILE A 86 -3.17 -13.04 -16.50
CA ILE A 86 -3.11 -14.40 -15.92
C ILE A 86 -4.43 -14.86 -15.31
N THR A 87 -5.35 -13.92 -15.02
CA THR A 87 -6.62 -14.26 -14.36
C THR A 87 -7.63 -14.70 -15.41
N ILE A 88 -8.01 -15.99 -15.37
CA ILE A 88 -9.05 -16.52 -16.25
C ILE A 88 -10.36 -15.77 -15.99
N THR A 89 -10.83 -15.04 -17.00
CA THR A 89 -12.12 -14.36 -16.95
C THR A 89 -13.23 -15.39 -17.14
N ILE A 90 -14.05 -15.60 -16.10
CA ILE A 90 -15.26 -16.41 -16.21
C ILE A 90 -16.38 -15.48 -16.65
N SER A 91 -16.71 -15.52 -17.94
CA SER A 91 -17.90 -14.87 -18.47
C SER A 91 -19.10 -15.81 -18.35
N THR A 92 -20.27 -15.25 -18.04
CA THR A 92 -21.55 -15.94 -18.21
C THR A 92 -21.80 -16.18 -19.71
N ILE A 93 -22.41 -17.30 -20.06
CA ILE A 93 -22.48 -17.82 -21.45
C ILE A 93 -23.35 -16.97 -22.40
N ASP A 94 -24.10 -15.97 -21.90
CA ASP A 94 -25.09 -15.23 -22.69
C ASP A 94 -24.74 -13.74 -22.90
N ALA A 95 -23.59 -13.44 -23.50
CA ALA A 95 -23.26 -12.12 -24.06
C ALA A 95 -22.72 -12.24 -25.49
#